data_AF-A0A428WE68-F1
#
_entry.id   AF-A0A428WE68-F1
#
_cell.length_a   1.000
_cell.length_b   1.000
_cell.length_c   1.000
_cell.angle_alpha   90.00
_cell.angle_beta   90.00
_cell.angle_gamma   90.00
#
_symmetry.space_group_name_H-M   'P 1'
#
loop_
_entity.id
_entity.type
_entity.pdbx_description
1 polymer ?
#
loop_
_entity_poly.entity_id
_entity_poly.type
_entity_poly.pdbx_seq_one_letter_code
_entity_poly.pdbx_strand_id
1 'polypeptide(L)'
;APTTPPSLVTALTLADDLLLDGAARAGPVLAAALRRTARSLTAASLHWPAAVTAELSDQLAAHTARDAAHDPLRHAALLAELHARHRAAGRTPGVLGEREVAETPLRRVRLTALGCRLSGTPEHPVTQTFFAHAEAGVVVVLHKTWQPSDRPWGSRRVLGTTLASLAAGSVVSETARRTASRALTLTRGRLAVTTVTPLGPTAWSELPSTLLVRDLAAHAAEWDGRPPRLVRPRVEAETVRVVEVSEVTGIGYDPAAQRLEATVLDAAGNTALLSAPHEPMAPAALDALAAALADGPRYVAGALHRDGGGLRITPYAVAGPDHRGGTGGTGHPGSTGSTGSGSQSGSGTVDAGGITVPHLSAGEPANLPLLPGSPPPDRVADALGSALAALADAAHQGLRHLTGPVRTALARSADDLARTGLAVCATAVRRLLDSLPGPEDAPARWADAQIRLLTTAELHRRG
;
A
#
# COMPACT_ATOMS: atom_id res chain seq x y z
N ALA A 1 -21.29 -29.27 6.70
CA ALA A 1 -20.51 -28.03 6.54
C ALA A 1 -19.32 -28.09 7.49
N PRO A 2 -18.11 -27.67 7.10
CA PRO A 2 -17.03 -27.56 8.07
C PRO A 2 -17.47 -26.62 9.20
N THR A 3 -17.32 -27.06 10.44
CA THR A 3 -17.67 -26.27 11.61
C THR A 3 -16.78 -25.04 11.68
N THR A 4 -17.38 -23.85 11.77
CA THR A 4 -16.63 -22.60 11.95
C THR A 4 -15.71 -22.73 13.17
N PRO A 5 -14.40 -22.47 13.04
CA PRO A 5 -13.47 -22.56 14.16
C PRO A 5 -13.89 -21.65 15.32
N PRO A 6 -13.74 -22.06 16.58
CA PRO A 6 -14.21 -21.28 17.74
C PRO A 6 -13.55 -19.91 17.83
N SER A 7 -12.25 -19.80 17.48
CA SER A 7 -11.54 -18.52 17.45
C SER A 7 -12.08 -17.55 16.39
N LEU A 8 -12.61 -18.07 15.27
CA LEU A 8 -13.27 -17.25 14.24
C LEU A 8 -14.66 -16.79 14.70
N VAL A 9 -15.40 -17.66 15.39
CA VAL A 9 -16.69 -17.26 16.02
C VAL A 9 -16.45 -16.13 17.02
N THR A 10 -15.47 -16.27 17.92
CA THR A 10 -15.12 -15.21 18.88
C THR A 10 -14.76 -13.89 18.18
N ALA A 11 -13.99 -13.94 17.09
CA ALA A 11 -13.63 -12.74 16.35
C ALA A 11 -14.85 -12.04 15.73
N LEU A 12 -15.79 -12.81 15.18
CA LEU A 12 -17.04 -12.28 14.62
C LEU A 12 -17.92 -11.66 15.71
N THR A 13 -18.06 -12.32 16.87
CA THR A 13 -18.80 -11.75 18.01
C THR A 13 -18.20 -10.43 18.47
N LEU A 14 -16.87 -10.34 18.61
CA LEU A 14 -16.21 -9.07 18.98
C LEU A 14 -16.40 -7.98 17.92
N ALA A 15 -16.47 -8.35 16.63
CA ALA A 15 -16.75 -7.40 15.55
C ALA A 15 -18.22 -6.93 15.56
N ASP A 16 -19.17 -7.82 15.85
CA ASP A 16 -20.58 -7.49 15.99
C ASP A 16 -20.82 -6.57 17.21
N ASP A 17 -20.21 -6.88 18.36
CA ASP A 17 -20.25 -6.02 19.55
C ASP A 17 -19.69 -4.63 19.24
N LEU A 18 -18.58 -4.57 18.48
CA LEU A 18 -17.97 -3.31 18.07
C LEU A 18 -18.86 -2.52 17.10
N LEU A 19 -19.57 -3.18 16.19
CA LEU A 19 -20.55 -2.53 15.32
C LEU A 19 -21.74 -1.98 16.11
N LEU A 20 -22.21 -2.72 17.12
CA LEU A 20 -23.38 -2.35 17.91
C LEU A 20 -23.09 -1.16 18.83
N ASP A 21 -21.98 -1.21 19.56
CA ASP A 21 -21.64 -0.23 20.58
C ASP A 21 -20.76 0.92 20.04
N GLY A 22 -20.03 0.67 18.96
CA GLY A 22 -19.22 1.65 18.23
C GLY A 22 -17.80 1.82 18.75
N ALA A 23 -16.88 2.16 17.84
CA ALA A 23 -15.48 2.47 18.18
C ALA A 23 -15.35 3.64 19.16
N ALA A 24 -16.25 4.62 19.10
CA ALA A 24 -16.28 5.77 20.01
C ALA A 24 -16.53 5.40 21.48
N ARG A 25 -17.08 4.20 21.74
CA ARG A 25 -17.37 3.67 23.08
C ARG A 25 -16.49 2.47 23.44
N ALA A 26 -15.64 2.04 22.51
CA ALA A 26 -14.74 0.92 22.71
C ALA A 26 -13.62 1.32 23.69
N GLY A 27 -13.50 0.55 24.77
CA GLY A 27 -12.41 0.72 25.75
C GLY A 27 -11.17 -0.11 25.43
N PRO A 28 -10.06 0.12 26.16
CA PRO A 28 -8.81 -0.64 26.01
C PRO A 28 -8.97 -2.15 26.23
N VAL A 29 -9.99 -2.56 26.99
CA VAL A 29 -10.32 -3.98 27.22
C VAL A 29 -10.70 -4.69 25.92
N LEU A 30 -11.50 -4.05 25.07
CA LEU A 30 -11.92 -4.62 23.78
C LEU A 30 -10.73 -4.72 22.83
N ALA A 31 -9.87 -3.69 22.78
CA ALA A 31 -8.64 -3.73 22.00
C ALA A 31 -7.73 -4.89 22.44
N ALA A 32 -7.59 -5.14 23.75
CA ALA A 32 -6.84 -6.27 24.28
C ALA A 32 -7.48 -7.64 23.96
N ALA A 33 -8.82 -7.72 23.98
CA ALA A 33 -9.57 -8.91 23.61
C ALA A 33 -9.39 -9.27 22.12
N LEU A 34 -9.47 -8.28 21.23
CA LEU A 34 -9.14 -8.46 19.80
C LEU A 34 -7.71 -8.94 19.62
N ARG A 35 -6.73 -8.35 20.31
CA ARG A 35 -5.32 -8.77 20.21
C ARG A 35 -5.11 -10.21 20.67
N ARG A 36 -5.79 -10.64 21.74
CA ARG A 36 -5.76 -12.04 22.20
C ARG A 36 -6.38 -12.96 21.16
N THR A 37 -7.53 -12.60 20.62
CA THR A 37 -8.23 -13.38 19.59
C THR A 37 -7.41 -13.51 18.32
N ALA A 38 -6.72 -12.44 17.89
CA ALA A 38 -5.78 -12.49 16.77
C ALA A 38 -4.68 -13.53 16.98
N ARG A 39 -4.10 -13.64 18.19
CA ARG A 39 -3.12 -14.69 18.50
C ARG A 39 -3.72 -16.09 18.43
N SER A 40 -4.95 -16.29 18.93
CA SER A 40 -5.65 -17.57 18.83
C SER A 40 -5.98 -17.95 17.38
N LEU A 41 -6.32 -16.98 16.53
CA LEU A 41 -6.53 -17.19 15.09
C LEU A 41 -5.21 -17.60 14.40
N THR A 42 -4.09 -16.94 14.71
CA THR A 42 -2.77 -17.33 14.19
C THR A 42 -2.39 -18.75 14.60
N ALA A 43 -2.63 -19.13 15.86
CA ALA A 43 -2.37 -20.48 16.35
C ALA A 43 -3.24 -21.55 15.66
N ALA A 44 -4.42 -21.17 15.16
CA ALA A 44 -5.29 -22.02 14.35
C ALA A 44 -5.02 -21.93 12.84
N SER A 45 -3.90 -21.32 12.42
CA SER A 45 -3.54 -21.09 11.02
C SER A 45 -4.54 -20.25 10.21
N LEU A 46 -5.39 -19.46 10.88
CA LEU A 46 -6.34 -18.54 10.24
C LEU A 46 -5.69 -17.17 10.06
N HIS A 47 -4.65 -17.11 9.22
CA HIS A 47 -3.74 -15.98 9.11
C HIS A 47 -4.39 -14.69 8.63
N TRP A 48 -5.38 -14.75 7.74
CA TRP A 48 -6.04 -13.53 7.25
C TRP A 48 -7.01 -12.93 8.28
N PRO A 49 -7.94 -13.70 8.89
CA PRO A 49 -8.72 -13.21 10.02
C PRO A 49 -7.86 -12.71 11.19
N ALA A 50 -6.73 -13.37 11.47
CA ALA A 50 -5.80 -12.93 12.51
C ALA A 50 -5.26 -11.53 12.23
N ALA A 51 -4.82 -11.28 10.99
CA ALA A 51 -4.33 -9.97 10.56
C ALA A 51 -5.42 -8.88 10.59
N VAL A 52 -6.64 -9.19 10.14
CA VAL A 52 -7.80 -8.26 10.25
C VAL A 52 -8.06 -7.89 11.70
N THR A 53 -8.09 -8.89 12.59
CA THR A 53 -8.40 -8.71 14.01
C THR A 53 -7.29 -7.95 14.75
N ALA A 54 -6.03 -8.18 14.38
CA ALA A 54 -4.89 -7.43 14.91
C ALA A 54 -4.97 -5.95 14.49
N GLU A 55 -5.28 -5.67 13.22
CA GLU A 55 -5.39 -4.29 12.74
C GLU A 55 -6.61 -3.56 13.32
N LEU A 56 -7.74 -4.25 13.54
CA LEU A 56 -8.88 -3.68 14.29
C LEU A 56 -8.46 -3.26 15.70
N SER A 57 -7.64 -4.08 16.38
CA SER A 57 -7.07 -3.73 17.69
C SER A 57 -6.15 -2.50 17.60
N ASP A 58 -5.34 -2.38 16.55
CA ASP A 58 -4.49 -1.20 16.31
C ASP A 58 -5.33 0.07 16.07
N GLN A 59 -6.39 -0.03 15.27
CA GLN A 59 -7.31 1.07 14.99
C GLN A 59 -8.03 1.58 16.25
N LEU A 60 -8.41 0.68 17.18
CA LEU A 60 -9.00 1.09 18.46
C LEU A 60 -7.99 1.72 19.42
N ALA A 61 -6.75 1.21 19.43
CA ALA A 61 -5.67 1.80 20.22
C ALA A 61 -5.36 3.23 19.74
N ALA A 62 -5.24 3.42 18.43
CA ALA A 62 -5.05 4.73 17.81
C ALA A 62 -6.21 5.68 18.15
N HIS A 63 -7.46 5.22 18.05
CA HIS A 63 -8.62 6.03 18.42
C HIS A 63 -8.58 6.48 19.89
N THR A 64 -8.29 5.55 20.80
CA THR A 64 -8.18 5.82 22.25
C THR A 64 -7.07 6.83 22.54
N ALA A 65 -5.94 6.73 21.83
CA ALA A 65 -4.82 7.65 21.94
C ALA A 65 -5.05 9.01 21.23
N ARG A 66 -6.16 9.17 20.51
CA ARG A 66 -6.43 10.31 19.59
C ARG A 66 -5.34 10.50 18.55
N ASP A 67 -4.79 9.39 18.09
CA ASP A 67 -3.77 9.32 17.06
C ASP A 67 -4.42 9.41 15.67
N ALA A 68 -3.81 10.18 14.77
CA ALA A 68 -4.27 10.32 13.38
C ALA A 68 -4.11 9.03 12.55
N ALA A 69 -3.45 8.00 13.09
CA ALA A 69 -3.45 6.64 12.53
C ALA A 69 -4.84 5.95 12.58
N HIS A 70 -5.80 6.47 13.36
CA HIS A 70 -7.17 6.00 13.31
C HIS A 70 -7.89 6.51 12.06
N ASP A 71 -8.40 5.59 11.24
CA ASP A 71 -9.19 5.87 10.04
C ASP A 71 -10.55 5.13 10.12
N PRO A 72 -11.67 5.85 10.26
CA PRO A 72 -13.01 5.26 10.28
C PRO A 72 -13.35 4.43 9.04
N LEU A 73 -12.92 4.84 7.85
CA LEU A 73 -13.16 4.09 6.61
C LEU A 73 -12.41 2.77 6.63
N ARG A 74 -11.14 2.79 7.08
CA ARG A 74 -10.34 1.58 7.25
C ARG A 74 -10.95 0.66 8.30
N HIS A 75 -11.37 1.20 9.43
CA HIS A 75 -12.04 0.47 10.49
C HIS A 75 -13.29 -0.28 9.97
N ALA A 76 -14.16 0.42 9.24
CA ALA A 76 -15.33 -0.18 8.61
C ALA A 76 -14.97 -1.25 7.56
N ALA A 77 -13.94 -0.99 6.74
CA ALA A 77 -13.48 -1.97 5.76
C ALA A 77 -12.97 -3.27 6.43
N LEU A 78 -12.28 -3.17 7.58
CA LEU A 78 -11.79 -4.33 8.33
C LEU A 78 -12.93 -5.18 8.92
N LEU A 79 -13.97 -4.54 9.47
CA LEU A 79 -15.17 -5.23 9.95
C LEU A 79 -15.84 -6.01 8.81
N ALA A 80 -16.07 -5.35 7.67
CA ALA A 80 -16.63 -5.99 6.49
C ALA A 80 -15.76 -7.13 5.94
N GLU A 81 -14.43 -6.99 5.98
CA GLU A 81 -13.50 -8.02 5.54
C GLU A 81 -13.62 -9.30 6.36
N LEU A 82 -13.74 -9.19 7.69
CA LEU A 82 -13.89 -10.35 8.57
C LEU A 82 -15.16 -11.15 8.22
N HIS A 83 -16.29 -10.46 8.04
CA HIS A 83 -17.54 -11.10 7.62
C HIS A 83 -17.45 -11.67 6.20
N ALA A 84 -16.84 -10.95 5.25
CA ALA A 84 -16.68 -11.42 3.88
C ALA A 84 -15.88 -12.72 3.80
N ARG A 85 -14.76 -12.81 4.53
CA ARG A 85 -13.94 -14.02 4.61
C ARG A 85 -14.70 -15.18 5.24
N HIS A 86 -15.43 -14.93 6.32
CA HIS A 86 -16.26 -15.96 6.94
C HIS A 86 -17.33 -16.50 5.98
N ARG A 87 -18.03 -15.62 5.25
CA ARG A 87 -19.06 -16.02 4.26
C ARG A 87 -18.48 -16.77 3.06
N ALA A 88 -17.25 -16.44 2.67
CA ALA A 88 -16.53 -17.10 1.59
C ALA A 88 -15.88 -18.43 2.04
N ALA A 89 -15.73 -18.65 3.35
CA ALA A 89 -15.18 -19.88 3.90
C ALA A 89 -15.99 -21.09 3.41
N GLY A 90 -15.28 -22.15 3.03
CA GLY A 90 -15.88 -23.37 2.48
C GLY A 90 -16.25 -23.31 0.99
N ARG A 91 -16.28 -22.12 0.37
CA ARG A 91 -16.46 -21.96 -1.09
C ARG A 91 -15.14 -21.65 -1.80
N THR A 92 -14.32 -20.81 -1.18
CA THR A 92 -13.03 -20.37 -1.73
C THR A 92 -11.91 -20.87 -0.81
N PRO A 93 -11.12 -21.86 -1.25
CA PRO A 93 -10.00 -22.35 -0.45
C PRO A 93 -8.91 -21.28 -0.26
N GLY A 94 -8.29 -21.23 0.93
CA GLY A 94 -7.24 -20.26 1.26
C GLY A 94 -7.76 -18.88 1.69
N VAL A 95 -9.07 -18.66 1.71
CA VAL A 95 -9.69 -17.37 2.06
C VAL A 95 -9.49 -16.99 3.54
N LEU A 96 -9.23 -17.98 4.40
CA LEU A 96 -8.89 -17.75 5.81
C LEU A 96 -7.38 -17.72 6.04
N GLY A 97 -6.58 -18.03 5.02
CA GLY A 97 -5.12 -18.13 5.10
C GLY A 97 -4.64 -19.47 5.61
N GLU A 98 -5.51 -20.48 5.64
CA GLU A 98 -5.26 -21.83 6.18
C GLU A 98 -4.21 -22.64 5.40
N ARG A 99 -3.78 -22.13 4.25
CA ARG A 99 -2.72 -22.73 3.40
C ARG A 99 -1.38 -22.01 3.50
N GLU A 100 -1.33 -20.90 4.23
CA GLU A 100 -0.12 -20.14 4.42
C GLU A 100 0.65 -20.65 5.64
N VAL A 101 1.96 -20.55 5.58
CA VAL A 101 2.81 -20.78 6.74
C VAL A 101 2.88 -19.48 7.54
N ALA A 102 2.59 -19.55 8.84
CA ALA A 102 2.56 -18.39 9.74
C ALA A 102 3.83 -17.52 9.62
N GLU A 103 4.98 -18.18 9.70
CA GLU A 103 6.30 -17.58 9.61
C GLU A 103 7.26 -18.54 8.90
N THR A 104 7.89 -18.07 7.82
CA THR A 104 8.90 -18.81 7.07
C THR A 104 10.29 -18.28 7.43
N PRO A 105 11.18 -19.10 8.03
CA PRO A 105 12.57 -18.71 8.20
C PRO A 105 13.28 -18.71 6.84
N LEU A 106 13.96 -17.62 6.54
CA LEU A 106 14.76 -17.45 5.34
C LEU A 106 16.24 -17.47 5.74
N ARG A 107 16.98 -18.47 5.24
CA ARG A 107 18.42 -18.65 5.52
C ARG A 107 19.21 -18.25 4.30
N ARG A 108 20.25 -17.43 4.48
CA ARG A 108 21.12 -16.94 3.38
C ARG A 108 20.32 -16.35 2.22
N VAL A 109 19.32 -15.55 2.54
CA VAL A 109 18.44 -14.97 1.53
C VAL A 109 19.15 -13.81 0.82
N ARG A 110 19.03 -13.79 -0.50
CA ARG A 110 19.35 -12.62 -1.33
C ARG A 110 18.06 -11.91 -1.72
N LEU A 111 18.04 -10.62 -1.45
CA LEU A 111 16.91 -9.73 -1.66
C LEU A 111 17.35 -8.55 -2.53
N THR A 112 16.61 -8.29 -3.60
CA THR A 112 16.86 -7.15 -4.50
C THR A 112 15.90 -6.02 -4.12
N ALA A 113 16.40 -4.84 -3.74
CA ALA A 113 15.52 -3.73 -3.38
C ALA A 113 14.72 -3.22 -4.60
N LEU A 114 13.46 -2.84 -4.32
CA LEU A 114 12.48 -2.32 -5.26
C LEU A 114 12.04 -0.90 -4.89
N GLY A 115 12.81 -0.23 -4.03
CA GLY A 115 12.50 1.10 -3.52
C GLY A 115 11.88 1.12 -2.13
N CYS A 116 11.44 2.32 -1.75
CA CYS A 116 10.88 2.61 -0.45
C CYS A 116 9.77 3.65 -0.59
N ARG A 117 8.74 3.53 0.25
CA ARG A 117 7.75 4.59 0.44
C ARG A 117 7.71 5.05 1.89
N LEU A 118 7.39 6.32 2.07
CA LEU A 118 7.06 6.91 3.36
C LEU A 118 5.53 6.93 3.52
N SER A 119 5.11 6.87 4.77
CA SER A 119 3.70 6.88 5.19
C SER A 119 3.62 7.24 6.67
N GLY A 120 2.41 7.33 7.20
CA GLY A 120 2.17 7.68 8.59
C GLY A 120 2.08 9.19 8.77
N THR A 121 2.44 9.66 9.96
CA THR A 121 2.37 11.08 10.31
C THR A 121 3.76 11.60 10.66
N PRO A 122 3.96 12.93 10.74
CA PRO A 122 5.22 13.51 11.21
C PRO A 122 5.64 12.99 12.61
N GLU A 123 4.68 12.69 13.49
CA GLU A 123 4.89 12.16 14.84
C GLU A 123 5.23 10.67 14.84
N HIS A 124 4.62 9.91 13.93
CA HIS A 124 4.84 8.48 13.77
C HIS A 124 5.18 8.09 12.32
N PRO A 125 6.36 8.50 11.82
CA PRO A 125 6.76 8.17 10.46
C PRO A 125 6.99 6.67 10.27
N VAL A 126 6.50 6.13 9.17
CA VAL A 126 6.70 4.73 8.80
C VAL A 126 7.30 4.64 7.39
N THR A 127 8.41 3.91 7.29
CA THR A 127 8.98 3.52 5.99
C THR A 127 8.64 2.08 5.68
N GLN A 128 8.26 1.82 4.43
CA GLN A 128 8.10 0.49 3.89
C GLN A 128 9.10 0.30 2.75
N THR A 129 10.10 -0.55 2.99
CA THR A 129 11.11 -0.90 1.99
C THR A 129 10.74 -2.23 1.35
N PHE A 130 10.65 -2.25 0.03
CA PHE A 130 10.20 -3.40 -0.75
C PHE A 130 11.40 -4.16 -1.30
N PHE A 131 11.35 -5.49 -1.21
CA PHE A 131 12.40 -6.34 -1.77
C PHE A 131 11.81 -7.49 -2.59
N ALA A 132 12.37 -7.74 -3.76
CA ALA A 132 12.16 -8.97 -4.50
C ALA A 132 12.94 -10.10 -3.85
N HIS A 133 12.23 -11.18 -3.48
CA HIS A 133 12.82 -12.49 -3.22
C HIS A 133 12.65 -13.33 -4.49
N ALA A 134 13.63 -13.22 -5.40
CA ALA A 134 13.54 -13.79 -6.75
C ALA A 134 13.30 -15.30 -6.76
N GLU A 135 14.02 -16.06 -5.92
CA GLU A 135 13.86 -17.52 -5.81
C GLU A 135 12.44 -17.94 -5.42
N ALA A 136 11.75 -17.15 -4.59
CA ALA A 136 10.37 -17.40 -4.21
C ALA A 136 9.34 -16.72 -5.14
N GLY A 137 9.78 -15.90 -6.10
CA GLY A 137 8.92 -15.16 -7.02
C GLY A 137 7.98 -14.17 -6.34
N VAL A 138 8.33 -13.65 -5.16
CA VAL A 138 7.46 -12.74 -4.37
C VAL A 138 8.19 -11.48 -3.91
N VAL A 139 7.41 -10.43 -3.61
CA VAL A 139 7.89 -9.24 -2.90
C VAL A 139 7.65 -9.38 -1.39
N VAL A 140 8.64 -8.99 -0.59
CA VAL A 140 8.58 -8.89 0.87
C VAL A 140 8.82 -7.45 1.32
N VAL A 141 8.26 -7.06 2.48
CA VAL A 141 8.27 -5.66 2.93
C VAL A 141 8.90 -5.55 4.31
N LEU A 142 9.93 -4.72 4.46
CA LEU A 142 10.44 -4.31 5.76
C LEU A 142 9.75 -3.03 6.20
N HIS A 143 9.04 -3.10 7.34
CA HIS A 143 8.49 -1.92 8.00
C HIS A 143 9.45 -1.38 9.04
N LYS A 144 9.54 -0.06 9.13
CA LYS A 144 10.25 0.62 10.20
C LYS A 144 9.50 1.87 10.60
N THR A 145 9.03 1.90 11.85
CA THR A 145 8.58 3.11 12.52
C THR A 145 9.80 3.87 13.03
N TRP A 146 9.77 5.19 12.86
CA TRP A 146 10.84 6.08 13.26
C TRP A 146 10.37 7.04 14.34
N GLN A 147 11.34 7.55 15.11
CA GLN A 147 11.11 8.75 15.89
C GLN A 147 11.16 9.97 14.96
N PRO A 148 10.40 11.04 15.24
CA PRO A 148 10.50 12.30 14.52
C PRO A 148 11.94 12.81 14.46
N SER A 149 12.35 13.35 13.32
CA SER A 149 13.71 13.88 13.11
C SER A 149 13.77 14.74 11.87
N ASP A 150 14.58 15.80 11.94
CA ASP A 150 14.84 16.70 10.80
C ASP A 150 15.91 16.15 9.83
N ARG A 151 16.50 14.99 10.12
CA ARG A 151 17.51 14.39 9.22
C ARG A 151 16.84 13.87 7.94
N PRO A 152 17.44 14.07 6.76
CA PRO A 152 16.92 13.51 5.51
C PRO A 152 16.74 11.99 5.61
N TRP A 153 15.59 11.50 5.15
CA TRP A 153 15.20 10.09 5.26
C TRP A 153 16.26 9.12 4.74
N GLY A 154 16.81 9.41 3.55
CA GLY A 154 17.83 8.57 2.93
C GLY A 154 19.08 8.36 3.81
N SER A 155 19.45 9.34 4.64
CA SER A 155 20.63 9.28 5.52
C SER A 155 20.40 8.53 6.84
N ARG A 156 19.14 8.28 7.20
CA ARG A 156 18.79 7.65 8.49
C ARG A 156 19.27 6.20 8.51
N ARG A 157 19.74 5.75 9.67
CA ARG A 157 20.37 4.42 9.81
C ARG A 157 19.33 3.35 10.13
N VAL A 158 19.34 2.29 9.34
CA VAL A 158 18.55 1.07 9.54
C VAL A 158 19.45 -0.11 9.25
N LEU A 159 19.46 -1.10 10.16
CA LEU A 159 20.30 -2.29 10.03
C LEU A 159 21.80 -1.98 9.79
N GLY A 160 22.29 -0.81 10.19
CA GLY A 160 23.71 -0.43 10.17
C GLY A 160 24.16 0.23 8.87
N THR A 161 23.27 0.29 7.89
CA THR A 161 23.43 1.05 6.66
C THR A 161 22.48 2.25 6.66
N THR A 162 22.53 3.08 5.62
CA THR A 162 21.57 4.15 5.39
C THR A 162 20.30 3.57 4.76
N LEU A 163 19.17 4.24 4.97
CA LEU A 163 17.90 3.82 4.36
C LEU A 163 17.97 3.90 2.83
N ALA A 164 18.65 4.89 2.27
CA ALA A 164 18.88 4.99 0.82
C ALA A 164 19.64 3.76 0.28
N SER A 165 20.74 3.35 0.92
CA SER A 165 21.48 2.16 0.50
C SER A 165 20.67 0.87 0.67
N LEU A 166 19.79 0.81 1.67
CA LEU A 166 18.89 -0.33 1.85
C LEU A 166 17.82 -0.39 0.75
N ALA A 167 17.25 0.76 0.37
CA ALA A 167 16.14 0.87 -0.59
C ALA A 167 16.56 0.77 -2.06
N ALA A 168 17.86 0.92 -2.36
CA ALA A 168 18.45 0.82 -3.69
C ALA A 168 19.58 -0.24 -3.77
N GLY A 169 19.62 -1.18 -2.82
CA GLY A 169 20.71 -2.14 -2.68
C GLY A 169 20.31 -3.61 -2.76
N SER A 170 21.30 -4.48 -2.96
CA SER A 170 21.17 -5.93 -2.84
C SER A 170 21.49 -6.30 -1.39
N VAL A 171 20.52 -6.90 -0.71
CA VAL A 171 20.60 -7.30 0.70
C VAL A 171 20.81 -8.80 0.77
N VAL A 172 21.91 -9.22 1.38
CA VAL A 172 22.17 -10.61 1.73
C VAL A 172 22.08 -10.74 3.24
N SER A 173 21.24 -11.65 3.73
CA SER A 173 21.05 -11.87 5.16
C SER A 173 21.11 -13.35 5.51
N GLU A 174 21.94 -13.71 6.49
CA GLU A 174 22.02 -15.08 7.00
C GLU A 174 20.73 -15.52 7.70
N THR A 175 20.04 -14.58 8.38
CA THR A 175 18.83 -14.86 9.15
C THR A 175 17.76 -13.81 8.92
N ALA A 176 16.71 -14.20 8.21
CA ALA A 176 15.52 -13.41 8.01
C ALA A 176 14.27 -14.25 8.27
N ARG A 177 13.15 -13.59 8.54
CA ARG A 177 11.85 -14.22 8.74
C ARG A 177 10.82 -13.49 7.91
N ARG A 178 9.91 -14.24 7.29
CA ARG A 178 8.80 -13.70 6.51
C ARG A 178 7.49 -14.22 7.07
N THR A 179 6.55 -13.33 7.37
CA THR A 179 5.19 -13.71 7.78
C THR A 179 4.34 -14.15 6.57
N ALA A 180 3.16 -14.73 6.82
CA ALA A 180 2.17 -14.99 5.77
C ALA A 180 1.80 -13.73 4.95
N SER A 181 1.73 -12.55 5.58
CA SER A 181 1.47 -11.25 4.90
C SER A 181 2.65 -10.73 4.07
N ARG A 182 3.77 -11.48 4.04
CA ARG A 182 5.06 -11.11 3.45
C ARG A 182 5.77 -9.95 4.13
N ALA A 183 5.45 -9.68 5.39
CA ALA A 183 6.24 -8.78 6.22
C ALA A 183 7.59 -9.46 6.52
N LEU A 184 8.68 -8.72 6.28
CA LEU A 184 10.06 -9.14 6.45
C LEU A 184 10.57 -8.64 7.80
N THR A 185 11.15 -9.55 8.59
CA THR A 185 11.98 -9.20 9.73
C THR A 185 13.41 -9.65 9.46
N LEU A 186 14.34 -8.69 9.48
CA LEU A 186 15.77 -8.96 9.42
C LEU A 186 16.31 -8.93 10.85
N THR A 187 16.79 -10.08 11.34
CA THR A 187 17.30 -10.19 12.71
C THR A 187 18.77 -9.78 12.75
N ARG A 188 19.15 -9.04 13.79
CA ARG A 188 20.55 -8.76 14.13
C ARG A 188 20.98 -9.64 15.29
N GLY A 189 22.19 -10.16 15.20
CA GLY A 189 22.79 -11.03 16.21
C GLY A 189 24.27 -11.24 15.92
N ARG A 190 25.00 -11.79 16.87
CA ARG A 190 26.47 -11.94 16.80
C ARG A 190 26.94 -12.79 15.60
N LEU A 191 26.06 -13.63 15.06
CA LEU A 191 26.27 -14.49 13.87
C LEU A 191 25.35 -14.11 12.68
N ALA A 192 24.44 -13.16 12.86
CA ALA A 192 23.50 -12.75 11.82
C ALA A 192 24.07 -11.56 11.04
N VAL A 193 24.87 -11.88 10.02
CA VAL A 193 25.45 -10.88 9.12
C VAL A 193 24.40 -10.49 8.10
N THR A 194 24.13 -9.19 8.01
CA THR A 194 23.35 -8.60 6.92
C THR A 194 24.27 -7.65 6.17
N THR A 195 24.51 -7.95 4.91
CA THR A 195 25.37 -7.17 4.03
C THR A 195 24.50 -6.49 2.99
N VAL A 196 24.72 -5.18 2.79
CA VAL A 196 24.05 -4.40 1.76
C VAL A 196 25.10 -3.94 0.78
N THR A 197 24.88 -4.24 -0.49
CA THR A 197 25.76 -3.89 -1.61
C THR A 197 24.99 -3.08 -2.64
N PRO A 198 25.64 -2.23 -3.46
CA PRO A 198 24.97 -1.54 -4.56
C PRO A 198 24.24 -2.53 -5.48
N LEU A 199 23.09 -2.14 -6.04
CA LEU A 199 22.44 -2.95 -7.07
C LEU A 199 23.32 -3.00 -8.32
N GLY A 200 23.40 -4.18 -8.94
CA GLY A 200 23.99 -4.30 -10.27
C GLY A 200 23.02 -3.80 -11.35
N PRO A 201 23.51 -3.36 -12.52
CA PRO A 201 22.68 -2.81 -13.59
C PRO A 201 21.65 -3.82 -14.14
N THR A 202 21.96 -5.12 -14.08
CA THR A 202 21.07 -6.18 -14.57
C THR A 202 20.08 -6.70 -13.51
N ALA A 203 20.16 -6.24 -12.26
CA ALA A 203 19.49 -6.87 -11.13
C ALA A 203 17.96 -6.90 -11.24
N TRP A 204 17.35 -5.92 -11.91
CA TRP A 204 15.91 -5.91 -12.19
C TRP A 204 15.55 -6.68 -13.47
N SER A 205 16.44 -6.73 -14.46
CA SER A 205 16.23 -7.46 -15.73
C SER A 205 16.22 -8.98 -15.56
N GLU A 206 16.90 -9.48 -14.52
CA GLU A 206 17.01 -10.89 -14.15
C GLU A 206 15.90 -11.38 -13.21
N LEU A 207 14.96 -10.49 -12.85
CA LEU A 207 13.82 -10.89 -12.01
C LEU A 207 12.91 -11.88 -12.75
N PRO A 208 12.29 -12.84 -12.02
CA PRO A 208 11.34 -13.76 -12.62
C PRO A 208 10.11 -13.02 -13.16
N SER A 209 9.42 -13.62 -14.14
CA SER A 209 8.22 -13.06 -14.78
C SER A 209 7.07 -12.80 -13.81
N THR A 210 7.07 -13.42 -12.62
CA THR A 210 6.09 -13.11 -11.57
C THR A 210 6.29 -11.73 -10.95
N LEU A 211 7.49 -11.14 -11.09
CA LEU A 211 7.88 -9.85 -10.52
C LEU A 211 8.19 -8.80 -11.59
N LEU A 212 8.68 -9.20 -12.76
CA LEU A 212 8.99 -8.32 -13.89
C LEU A 212 7.89 -8.38 -14.96
N VAL A 213 7.20 -7.26 -15.15
CA VAL A 213 6.15 -7.07 -16.15
C VAL A 213 6.76 -6.44 -17.40
N ARG A 214 6.64 -7.13 -18.52
CA ARG A 214 7.07 -6.66 -19.85
C ARG A 214 5.90 -6.42 -20.83
N ASP A 215 4.73 -6.96 -20.49
CA ASP A 215 3.49 -6.81 -21.25
C ASP A 215 2.40 -6.33 -20.28
N LEU A 216 2.05 -5.05 -20.40
CA LEU A 216 1.07 -4.39 -19.55
C LEU A 216 -0.36 -4.89 -19.85
N ALA A 217 -0.67 -5.24 -21.10
CA ALA A 217 -1.98 -5.76 -21.46
C ALA A 217 -2.21 -7.16 -20.89
N ALA A 218 -1.22 -8.05 -21.00
CA ALA A 218 -1.29 -9.38 -20.40
C ALA A 218 -1.41 -9.30 -18.87
N HIS A 219 -0.69 -8.37 -18.24
CA HIS A 219 -0.80 -8.13 -16.81
C HIS A 219 -2.20 -7.64 -16.43
N ALA A 220 -2.76 -6.66 -17.16
CA ALA A 220 -4.11 -6.17 -16.91
C ALA A 220 -5.16 -7.30 -16.98
N ALA A 221 -5.06 -8.17 -17.98
CA ALA A 221 -5.96 -9.31 -18.15
C ALA A 221 -5.88 -10.32 -16.99
N GLU A 222 -4.68 -10.63 -16.48
CA GLU A 222 -4.51 -11.49 -15.30
C GLU A 222 -5.19 -10.90 -14.05
N TRP A 223 -5.16 -9.57 -13.93
CA TRP A 223 -5.71 -8.87 -12.78
C TRP A 223 -7.23 -8.78 -12.77
N ASP A 224 -7.86 -8.70 -13.94
CA ASP A 224 -9.31 -8.56 -14.07
C ASP A 224 -10.04 -9.83 -13.57
N GLY A 225 -9.42 -11.00 -13.68
CA GLY A 225 -9.95 -12.28 -13.18
C GLY A 225 -9.87 -12.50 -11.67
N ARG A 226 -9.24 -11.59 -10.90
CA ARG A 226 -9.03 -11.79 -9.46
C ARG A 226 -10.28 -11.48 -8.63
N PRO A 227 -10.53 -12.23 -7.53
CA PRO A 227 -11.69 -12.01 -6.66
C PRO A 227 -11.67 -10.61 -6.02
N PRO A 228 -12.76 -10.14 -5.40
CA PRO A 228 -12.76 -8.85 -4.70
C PRO A 228 -11.70 -8.78 -3.59
N ARG A 229 -11.14 -7.59 -3.33
CA ARG A 229 -10.07 -7.36 -2.34
C ARG A 229 -10.37 -7.93 -0.96
N LEU A 230 -11.63 -7.90 -0.52
CA LEU A 230 -12.07 -8.38 0.79
C LEU A 230 -11.75 -9.87 1.04
N VAL A 231 -11.62 -10.67 -0.01
CA VAL A 231 -11.35 -12.11 0.10
C VAL A 231 -10.02 -12.52 -0.53
N ARG A 232 -9.23 -11.56 -1.05
CA ARG A 232 -7.86 -11.80 -1.52
C ARG A 232 -6.92 -12.10 -0.34
N PRO A 233 -5.78 -12.75 -0.57
CA PRO A 233 -4.71 -12.82 0.43
C PRO A 233 -4.32 -11.43 0.96
N ARG A 234 -4.11 -11.28 2.27
CA ARG A 234 -3.66 -10.00 2.86
C ARG A 234 -2.15 -9.86 2.77
N VAL A 235 -1.67 -9.72 1.55
CA VAL A 235 -0.23 -9.60 1.28
C VAL A 235 0.13 -8.13 1.04
N GLU A 236 1.06 -7.60 1.83
CA GLU A 236 1.39 -6.17 1.87
C GLU A 236 1.96 -5.63 0.56
N ALA A 237 2.63 -6.48 -0.21
CA ALA A 237 3.22 -6.15 -1.51
C ALA A 237 2.70 -7.07 -2.62
N GLU A 238 1.43 -7.49 -2.55
CA GLU A 238 0.82 -8.35 -3.58
C GLU A 238 0.89 -7.69 -4.97
N THR A 239 0.76 -6.36 -4.97
CA THR A 239 0.58 -5.53 -6.17
C THR A 239 1.90 -4.97 -6.70
N VAL A 240 3.00 -5.15 -5.96
CA VAL A 240 4.30 -4.54 -6.29
C VAL A 240 4.99 -5.32 -7.39
N ARG A 241 5.33 -4.67 -8.48
CA ARG A 241 6.06 -5.23 -9.62
C ARG A 241 7.15 -4.26 -10.07
N VAL A 242 8.06 -4.79 -10.88
CA VAL A 242 8.94 -3.99 -11.73
C VAL A 242 8.33 -4.01 -13.12
N VAL A 243 8.14 -2.84 -13.72
CA VAL A 243 7.67 -2.69 -15.11
C VAL A 243 8.87 -2.30 -15.96
N GLU A 244 9.11 -3.03 -17.05
CA GLU A 244 10.03 -2.59 -18.09
C GLU A 244 9.35 -1.52 -18.95
N VAL A 245 10.02 -0.37 -19.06
CA VAL A 245 9.50 0.82 -19.74
C VAL A 245 10.25 0.99 -21.06
N SER A 246 9.52 1.10 -22.16
CA SER A 246 10.08 1.47 -23.46
C SER A 246 10.18 2.99 -23.62
N GLU A 247 9.16 3.71 -23.13
CA GLU A 247 9.01 5.15 -23.30
C GLU A 247 8.18 5.74 -22.16
N VAL A 248 8.49 6.99 -21.80
CA VAL A 248 7.69 7.81 -20.90
C VAL A 248 7.21 9.04 -21.65
N THR A 249 5.90 9.31 -21.58
CA THR A 249 5.26 10.44 -22.25
C THR A 249 4.36 11.22 -21.28
N GLY A 250 4.07 12.48 -21.61
CA GLY A 250 3.06 13.27 -20.89
C GLY A 250 3.35 13.51 -19.41
N ILE A 251 4.63 13.67 -19.03
CA ILE A 251 5.01 14.01 -17.66
C ILE A 251 4.47 15.40 -17.33
N GLY A 252 3.67 15.51 -16.26
CA GLY A 252 3.17 16.80 -15.80
C GLY A 252 2.61 16.74 -14.38
N TYR A 253 2.19 17.91 -13.90
CA TYR A 253 1.65 18.09 -12.55
C TYR A 253 0.18 18.55 -12.59
N ASP A 254 -0.69 17.84 -11.86
CA ASP A 254 -2.05 18.29 -11.57
C ASP A 254 -2.03 19.09 -10.25
N PRO A 255 -2.23 20.42 -10.28
CA PRO A 255 -2.22 21.25 -9.09
C PRO A 255 -3.46 21.09 -8.21
N ALA A 256 -4.61 20.73 -8.79
CA ALA A 256 -5.85 20.55 -8.03
C ALA A 256 -5.78 19.27 -7.20
N ALA A 257 -5.20 18.21 -7.77
CA ALA A 257 -5.06 16.94 -7.10
C ALA A 257 -3.67 16.72 -6.45
N GLN A 258 -2.79 17.72 -6.54
CA GLN A 258 -1.41 17.71 -6.03
C GLN A 258 -0.65 16.43 -6.35
N ARG A 259 -0.59 16.07 -7.63
CA ARG A 259 0.04 14.82 -8.09
C ARG A 259 0.84 15.01 -9.37
N LEU A 260 1.93 14.28 -9.49
CA LEU A 260 2.61 14.05 -10.76
C LEU A 260 1.91 12.92 -11.49
N GLU A 261 1.66 13.11 -12.79
CA GLU A 261 1.23 12.03 -13.68
C GLU A 261 2.16 11.94 -14.90
N ALA A 262 2.36 10.71 -15.38
CA ALA A 262 3.08 10.40 -16.61
C ALA A 262 2.53 9.11 -17.21
N THR A 263 2.57 8.96 -18.53
CA THR A 263 2.20 7.71 -19.19
C THR A 263 3.45 6.91 -19.51
N VAL A 264 3.53 5.68 -19.03
CA VAL A 264 4.61 4.75 -19.39
C VAL A 264 4.11 3.75 -20.42
N LEU A 265 4.97 3.39 -21.35
CA LEU A 265 4.69 2.41 -22.40
C LEU A 265 5.55 1.17 -22.21
N ASP A 266 5.00 0.00 -22.56
CA ASP A 266 5.81 -1.21 -22.77
C ASP A 266 6.32 -1.30 -24.22
N ALA A 267 7.11 -2.33 -24.53
CA ALA A 267 7.67 -2.53 -25.87
C ALA A 267 6.61 -2.77 -26.97
N ALA A 268 5.39 -3.17 -26.60
CA ALA A 268 4.27 -3.35 -27.52
C ALA A 268 3.40 -2.09 -27.66
N GLY A 269 3.74 -1.01 -26.94
CA GLY A 269 3.00 0.26 -26.96
C GLY A 269 1.77 0.28 -26.04
N ASN A 270 1.57 -0.74 -25.19
CA ASN A 270 0.51 -0.70 -24.19
C ASN A 270 0.88 0.30 -23.09
N THR A 271 -0.12 0.95 -22.51
CA THR A 271 0.09 2.07 -21.59
C THR A 271 -0.26 1.74 -20.14
N ALA A 272 0.44 2.39 -19.21
CA ALA A 272 0.02 2.53 -17.83
C ALA A 272 0.23 3.98 -17.37
N LEU A 273 -0.70 4.49 -16.56
CA LEU A 273 -0.62 5.80 -15.93
C LEU A 273 0.22 5.71 -14.66
N LEU A 274 1.43 6.25 -14.69
CA LEU A 274 2.22 6.47 -13.49
C LEU A 274 1.69 7.70 -12.76
N SER A 275 1.41 7.57 -11.47
CA SER A 275 0.80 8.62 -10.67
C SER A 275 1.34 8.62 -9.25
N ALA A 276 1.85 9.78 -8.82
CA ALA A 276 2.43 9.98 -7.50
C ALA A 276 1.86 11.25 -6.86
N PRO A 277 1.17 11.16 -5.71
CA PRO A 277 0.73 12.33 -4.97
C PRO A 277 1.91 13.04 -4.30
N HIS A 278 1.76 14.33 -4.03
CA HIS A 278 2.67 15.07 -3.17
C HIS A 278 2.67 14.47 -1.76
N GLU A 279 3.86 14.18 -1.25
CA GLU A 279 4.07 13.63 0.08
C GLU A 279 4.73 14.70 0.96
N PRO A 280 4.01 15.31 1.93
CA PRO A 280 4.56 16.35 2.79
C PRO A 280 5.83 15.93 3.54
N MET A 281 5.97 14.64 3.87
CA MET A 281 7.16 14.13 4.55
C MET A 281 8.37 13.93 3.62
N ALA A 282 8.16 14.01 2.30
CA ALA A 282 9.18 13.93 1.27
C ALA A 282 8.89 14.98 0.18
N PRO A 283 9.01 16.28 0.50
CA PRO A 283 8.55 17.36 -0.37
C PRO A 283 9.23 17.35 -1.75
N ALA A 284 10.47 16.87 -1.83
CA ALA A 284 11.26 16.79 -3.05
C ALA A 284 11.04 15.49 -3.85
N ALA A 285 10.11 14.63 -3.44
CA ALA A 285 9.89 13.33 -4.08
C ALA A 285 9.36 13.48 -5.51
N LEU A 286 8.42 14.41 -5.75
CA LEU A 286 7.87 14.62 -7.09
C LEU A 286 8.93 15.15 -8.06
N ASP A 287 9.80 16.03 -7.58
CA ASP A 287 10.91 16.57 -8.36
C ASP A 287 11.93 15.49 -8.73
N ALA A 288 12.33 14.66 -7.75
CA ALA A 288 13.23 13.54 -8.00
C ALA A 288 12.63 12.51 -8.96
N LEU A 289 11.33 12.26 -8.86
CA LEU A 289 10.60 11.39 -9.78
C LEU A 289 10.56 11.99 -11.19
N ALA A 290 10.23 13.28 -11.31
CA ALA A 290 10.19 13.98 -12.59
C ALA A 290 11.53 13.91 -13.33
N ALA A 291 12.63 14.18 -12.63
CA ALA A 291 13.97 14.08 -13.19
C ALA A 291 14.29 12.65 -13.67
N ALA A 292 14.00 11.64 -12.85
CA ALA A 292 14.24 10.24 -13.21
C ALA A 292 13.38 9.76 -14.40
N LEU A 293 12.16 10.27 -14.54
CA LEU A 293 11.30 9.97 -15.68
C LEU A 293 11.75 10.68 -16.96
N ALA A 294 12.24 11.91 -16.85
CA ALA A 294 12.75 12.68 -17.98
C ALA A 294 14.06 12.12 -18.55
N ASP A 295 14.86 11.41 -17.74
CA ASP A 295 16.12 10.78 -18.15
C ASP A 295 15.93 9.49 -18.99
N GLY A 296 14.67 9.08 -19.25
CA GLY A 296 14.38 7.88 -20.05
C GLY A 296 14.63 6.59 -19.25
N PRO A 297 13.82 6.30 -18.23
CA PRO A 297 14.02 5.17 -17.35
C PRO A 297 13.76 3.86 -18.09
N ARG A 298 14.54 2.83 -17.74
CA ARG A 298 14.34 1.48 -18.27
C ARG A 298 13.34 0.67 -17.47
N TYR A 299 13.22 0.97 -16.18
CA TYR A 299 12.34 0.25 -15.29
C TYR A 299 11.73 1.13 -14.22
N VAL A 300 10.51 0.81 -13.82
CA VAL A 300 9.81 1.41 -12.69
C VAL A 300 9.36 0.31 -11.74
N ALA A 301 9.80 0.38 -10.49
CA ALA A 301 9.28 -0.47 -9.42
C ALA A 301 8.14 0.28 -8.71
N GLY A 302 6.99 -0.36 -8.55
CA GLY A 302 5.82 0.28 -7.95
C GLY A 302 4.65 -0.67 -7.76
N ALA A 303 3.61 -0.17 -7.09
CA ALA A 303 2.35 -0.90 -6.96
C ALA A 303 1.48 -0.69 -8.20
N LEU A 304 1.05 -1.80 -8.82
CA LEU A 304 0.14 -1.80 -9.97
C LEU A 304 -1.30 -1.97 -9.52
N HIS A 305 -2.18 -1.14 -10.05
CA HIS A 305 -3.61 -1.14 -9.79
C HIS A 305 -4.40 -0.99 -11.09
N ARG A 306 -5.64 -1.48 -11.10
CA ARG A 306 -6.61 -1.18 -12.15
C ARG A 306 -7.41 0.04 -11.73
N ASP A 307 -7.46 1.04 -12.61
CA ASP A 307 -8.14 2.32 -12.40
C ASP A 307 -8.62 2.90 -13.73
N GLY A 308 -9.92 3.21 -13.85
CA GLY A 308 -10.55 3.81 -15.04
C GLY A 308 -10.28 3.05 -16.33
N GLY A 309 -10.46 1.73 -16.32
CA GLY A 309 -10.17 0.84 -17.47
C GLY A 309 -8.68 0.61 -17.79
N GLY A 310 -7.77 1.35 -17.16
CA GLY A 310 -6.32 1.30 -17.39
C GLY A 310 -5.51 0.65 -16.25
N LEU A 311 -4.20 0.55 -16.45
CA LEU A 311 -3.26 0.25 -15.36
C LEU A 311 -2.72 1.55 -14.78
N ARG A 312 -2.70 1.67 -13.45
CA ARG A 312 -2.05 2.75 -12.72
C ARG A 312 -0.86 2.21 -11.92
N ILE A 313 0.26 2.93 -11.95
CA ILE A 313 1.47 2.62 -11.20
C ILE A 313 1.67 3.69 -10.13
N THR A 314 1.75 3.29 -8.86
CA THR A 314 2.29 4.13 -7.79
C THR A 314 3.79 3.81 -7.63
N PRO A 315 4.70 4.69 -8.08
CA PRO A 315 6.12 4.40 -8.16
C PRO A 315 6.80 4.44 -6.78
N TYR A 316 7.72 3.51 -6.54
CA TYR A 316 8.57 3.43 -5.34
C TYR A 316 10.05 3.60 -5.66
N ALA A 317 10.47 3.22 -6.87
CA ALA A 317 11.80 3.50 -7.40
C ALA A 317 11.78 3.49 -8.93
N VAL A 318 12.74 4.20 -9.53
CA VAL A 318 12.95 4.30 -10.97
C VAL A 318 14.41 3.97 -11.25
N ALA A 319 14.66 3.07 -12.20
CA ALA A 319 16.02 2.80 -12.68
C ALA A 319 16.25 3.57 -13.98
N GLY A 320 17.26 4.46 -13.94
CA GLY A 320 17.70 5.24 -15.09
C GLY A 320 18.29 4.38 -16.20
N PRO A 321 18.62 4.98 -17.34
CA PRO A 321 19.26 4.27 -18.44
C PRO A 321 20.64 3.73 -18.03
N ASP A 322 21.03 2.60 -18.63
CA ASP A 322 22.37 2.04 -18.48
C ASP A 322 23.39 3.03 -19.04
N HIS A 323 23.93 3.90 -18.19
CA HIS A 323 25.08 4.72 -18.53
C HIS A 323 26.30 3.78 -18.65
N ARG A 324 26.48 3.18 -19.82
CA ARG A 324 27.73 2.49 -20.16
C ARG A 324 28.85 3.52 -20.04
N GLY A 325 29.74 3.31 -19.08
CA GLY A 325 30.79 4.25 -18.71
C GLY A 325 31.54 4.83 -19.91
N GLY A 326 31.46 6.15 -20.06
CA GLY A 326 32.49 7.00 -20.65
C GLY A 326 32.79 8.06 -19.60
N THR A 327 34.02 8.28 -19.16
CA THR A 327 35.18 8.53 -19.98
C THR A 327 36.46 8.01 -19.33
N GLY A 328 37.22 7.22 -20.10
CA GLY A 328 38.66 7.15 -19.90
C GLY A 328 39.25 8.53 -20.18
N GLY A 329 39.67 9.22 -19.13
CA GLY A 329 40.44 10.45 -19.25
C GLY A 329 41.82 10.13 -19.82
N THR A 330 42.01 10.41 -21.09
CA THR A 330 43.33 10.53 -21.71
C THR A 330 44.12 11.61 -20.98
N GLY A 331 45.17 11.20 -20.27
CA GLY A 331 46.11 12.11 -19.66
C GLY A 331 46.86 12.93 -20.72
N HIS A 332 46.89 14.24 -20.52
CA HIS A 332 47.96 15.08 -21.04
C HIS A 332 48.46 16.00 -19.92
N PRO A 333 49.77 16.07 -19.67
CA PRO A 333 50.32 16.83 -18.57
C PRO A 333 50.57 18.29 -19.00
N GLY A 334 50.34 19.24 -18.09
CA GLY A 334 50.93 20.56 -18.26
C GLY A 334 50.14 21.71 -17.66
N SER A 335 50.75 22.29 -16.62
CA SER A 335 50.77 23.72 -16.28
C SER A 335 50.11 24.12 -14.96
N THR A 336 50.91 24.85 -14.21
CA THR A 336 50.86 25.23 -12.81
C THR A 336 49.99 26.45 -12.52
N GLY A 337 49.40 26.47 -11.33
CA GLY A 337 49.27 27.69 -10.52
C GLY A 337 47.89 28.34 -10.48
N SER A 338 47.17 28.14 -9.37
CA SER A 338 46.49 29.21 -8.63
C SER A 338 45.71 28.62 -7.45
N THR A 339 46.13 28.99 -6.25
CA THR A 339 45.45 28.74 -4.98
C THR A 339 44.17 29.57 -4.89
N GLY A 340 43.03 28.88 -4.87
CA GLY A 340 41.72 29.45 -4.55
C GLY A 340 40.97 28.54 -3.58
N SER A 341 40.96 28.93 -2.30
CA SER A 341 40.18 28.31 -1.24
C SER A 341 38.69 28.56 -1.49
N GLY A 342 37.99 27.57 -2.04
CA GLY A 342 36.54 27.52 -2.11
C GLY A 342 36.06 26.18 -1.56
N SER A 343 35.56 26.17 -0.33
CA SER A 343 34.88 25.03 0.26
C SER A 343 33.56 24.78 -0.47
N GLN A 344 33.61 24.03 -1.58
CA GLN A 344 32.43 23.44 -2.19
C GLN A 344 32.00 22.24 -1.35
N SER A 345 31.02 22.47 -0.47
CA SER A 345 30.20 21.40 0.07
C SER A 345 29.29 20.89 -1.05
N GLY A 346 29.82 19.98 -1.86
CA GLY A 346 29.01 19.24 -2.83
C GLY A 346 27.96 18.43 -2.09
N SER A 347 26.69 18.84 -2.20
CA SER A 347 25.55 18.00 -1.90
C SER A 347 25.44 16.93 -2.99
N GLY A 348 26.30 15.92 -2.91
CA GLY A 348 26.22 14.76 -3.79
C GLY A 348 24.85 14.12 -3.63
N THR A 349 24.04 14.15 -4.69
CA THR A 349 22.90 13.25 -4.87
C THR A 349 23.41 11.84 -4.59
N VAL A 350 22.80 11.17 -3.62
CA VAL A 350 23.12 9.78 -3.33
C VAL A 350 22.40 8.93 -4.38
N ASP A 351 22.86 9.03 -5.63
CA ASP A 351 22.49 8.11 -6.71
C ASP A 351 23.23 6.80 -6.47
N ALA A 352 22.66 5.98 -5.59
CA ALA A 352 23.14 4.64 -5.35
C ALA A 352 22.81 3.75 -6.56
N GLY A 353 23.68 3.76 -7.57
CA GLY A 353 23.69 2.76 -8.64
C GLY A 353 22.65 2.94 -9.76
N GLY A 354 22.29 4.19 -10.09
CA GLY A 354 21.33 4.48 -11.16
C GLY A 354 19.87 4.21 -10.82
N ILE A 355 19.58 4.00 -9.53
CA ILE A 355 18.20 3.84 -9.02
C ILE A 355 17.83 5.05 -8.16
N THR A 356 16.83 5.78 -8.61
CA THR A 356 16.22 6.88 -7.85
C THR A 356 15.09 6.34 -6.99
N VAL A 357 15.13 6.62 -5.69
CA VAL A 357 14.04 6.33 -4.73
C VAL A 357 13.40 7.65 -4.31
N PRO A 358 12.30 8.09 -4.95
CA PRO A 358 11.81 9.47 -4.84
C PRO A 358 11.63 9.95 -3.39
N HIS A 359 11.04 9.12 -2.53
CA HIS A 359 10.76 9.47 -1.12
C HIS A 359 12.02 9.63 -0.25
N LEU A 360 13.20 9.24 -0.74
CA LEU A 360 14.48 9.34 -0.02
C LEU A 360 15.44 10.35 -0.64
N SER A 361 15.11 10.87 -1.83
CA SER A 361 15.93 11.80 -2.59
C SER A 361 15.80 13.22 -2.05
N ALA A 362 16.88 13.99 -2.14
CA ALA A 362 16.88 15.41 -1.77
C ALA A 362 16.20 16.29 -2.82
N GLY A 363 16.14 15.84 -4.09
CA GLY A 363 15.53 16.49 -5.26
C GLY A 363 16.03 17.90 -5.57
N GLU A 364 15.96 18.31 -6.83
CA GLU A 364 16.09 19.71 -7.23
C GLU A 364 14.77 20.15 -7.87
N PRO A 365 14.26 21.36 -7.62
CA PRO A 365 12.94 21.78 -8.11
C PRO A 365 12.80 21.56 -9.61
N ALA A 366 11.84 20.72 -10.01
CA ALA A 366 11.53 20.48 -11.41
C ALA A 366 10.40 21.43 -11.84
N ASN A 367 10.63 22.18 -12.92
CA ASN A 367 9.56 22.95 -13.57
C ASN A 367 8.67 22.01 -14.39
N LEU A 368 7.77 21.30 -13.70
CA LEU A 368 6.81 20.40 -14.34
C LEU A 368 5.76 21.20 -15.13
N PRO A 369 5.45 20.79 -16.38
CA PRO A 369 4.33 21.37 -17.10
C PRO A 369 3.03 21.06 -16.36
N LEU A 370 2.12 22.02 -16.33
CA LEU A 370 0.80 21.83 -15.75
C LEU A 370 -0.04 20.94 -16.67
N LEU A 371 -0.62 19.90 -16.10
CA LEU A 371 -1.59 19.09 -16.81
C LEU A 371 -2.90 19.88 -17.00
N PRO A 372 -3.65 19.63 -18.08
CA PRO A 372 -4.98 20.20 -18.25
C PRO A 372 -5.85 19.84 -17.05
N GLY A 373 -6.83 20.71 -16.75
CA GLY A 373 -7.66 20.61 -15.54
C GLY A 373 -8.25 19.21 -15.34
N SER A 374 -8.38 18.81 -14.07
CA SER A 374 -8.79 17.47 -13.65
C SER A 374 -10.07 17.01 -14.38
N PRO A 375 -10.19 15.69 -14.67
CA PRO A 375 -11.39 15.15 -15.28
C PRO A 375 -12.65 15.53 -14.49
N PRO A 376 -13.82 15.60 -15.16
CA PRO A 376 -15.07 15.94 -14.49
C PRO A 376 -15.36 14.98 -13.32
N PRO A 377 -16.03 15.45 -12.26
CA PRO A 377 -16.29 14.64 -11.08
C PRO A 377 -17.09 13.38 -11.42
N ASP A 378 -16.60 12.25 -10.94
CA ASP A 378 -17.23 10.95 -11.11
C ASP A 378 -18.35 10.79 -10.08
N ARG A 379 -19.58 11.10 -10.52
CA ARG A 379 -20.78 11.04 -9.67
C ARG A 379 -21.03 9.65 -9.08
N VAL A 380 -20.62 8.58 -9.76
CA VAL A 380 -20.79 7.22 -9.25
C VAL A 380 -19.78 6.96 -8.13
N ALA A 381 -18.52 7.33 -8.34
CA ALA A 381 -17.49 7.27 -7.31
C ALA A 381 -17.85 8.13 -6.09
N ASP A 382 -18.37 9.34 -6.30
CA ASP A 382 -18.79 10.26 -5.24
C ASP A 382 -19.95 9.67 -4.40
N ALA A 383 -20.96 9.08 -5.06
CA ALA A 383 -22.08 8.44 -4.38
C ALA A 383 -21.64 7.21 -3.57
N LEU A 384 -20.75 6.39 -4.13
CA LEU A 384 -20.16 5.24 -3.43
C LEU A 384 -19.31 5.68 -2.24
N GLY A 385 -18.45 6.70 -2.42
CA GLY A 385 -17.61 7.26 -1.38
C GLY A 385 -18.44 7.82 -0.22
N SER A 386 -19.49 8.59 -0.53
CA SER A 386 -20.41 9.15 0.45
C SER A 386 -21.15 8.05 1.24
N ALA A 387 -21.60 6.99 0.58
CA ALA A 387 -22.25 5.86 1.24
C ALA A 387 -21.30 5.07 2.15
N LEU A 388 -20.06 4.84 1.71
CA LEU A 388 -19.03 4.18 2.52
C LEU A 388 -18.66 5.02 3.75
N ALA A 389 -18.56 6.35 3.60
CA ALA A 389 -18.34 7.27 4.71
C ALA A 389 -19.51 7.23 5.72
N ALA A 390 -20.75 7.28 5.24
CA ALA A 390 -21.93 7.21 6.11
C ALA A 390 -22.01 5.87 6.89
N LEU A 391 -21.65 4.75 6.27
CA LEU A 391 -21.58 3.45 6.95
C LEU A 391 -20.41 3.37 7.94
N ALA A 392 -19.28 4.01 7.63
CA ALA A 392 -18.15 4.12 8.55
C ALA A 392 -18.49 4.97 9.78
N ASP A 393 -19.17 6.10 9.60
CA ASP A 393 -19.67 6.92 10.71
C ASP A 393 -20.66 6.13 11.58
N ALA A 394 -21.52 5.32 10.95
CA ALA A 394 -22.44 4.46 11.69
C ALA A 394 -21.72 3.40 12.53
N ALA A 395 -20.68 2.76 11.98
CA ALA A 395 -19.83 1.82 12.72
C ALA A 395 -19.01 2.51 13.82
N HIS A 396 -18.54 3.73 13.56
CA HIS A 396 -17.78 4.51 14.54
C HIS A 396 -18.65 4.91 15.74
N GLN A 397 -19.88 5.38 15.49
CA GLN A 397 -20.83 5.78 16.53
C GLN A 397 -21.47 4.59 17.27
N GLY A 398 -21.65 3.47 16.58
CA GLY A 398 -22.36 2.28 17.05
C GLY A 398 -23.82 2.25 16.59
N LEU A 399 -24.27 1.12 16.04
CA LEU A 399 -25.61 0.95 15.46
C LEU A 399 -26.73 1.15 16.50
N ARG A 400 -26.48 0.87 17.79
CA ARG A 400 -27.42 1.13 18.89
C ARG A 400 -27.54 2.61 19.26
N HIS A 401 -26.62 3.43 18.77
CA HIS A 401 -26.41 4.78 19.25
C HIS A 401 -26.42 5.84 18.15
N LEU A 402 -26.94 5.47 16.97
CA LEU A 402 -26.97 6.36 15.81
C LEU A 402 -27.83 7.60 16.08
N THR A 403 -27.20 8.76 15.90
CA THR A 403 -27.86 10.07 15.94
C THR A 403 -28.73 10.33 14.71
N GLY A 404 -29.65 11.29 14.83
CA GLY A 404 -30.48 11.75 13.71
C GLY A 404 -29.67 12.13 12.46
N PRO A 405 -28.59 12.94 12.57
CA PRO A 405 -27.75 13.29 11.43
C PRO A 405 -27.15 12.09 10.68
N VAL A 406 -26.62 11.08 11.39
CA VAL A 406 -26.05 9.88 10.75
C VAL A 406 -27.14 9.06 10.05
N ARG A 407 -28.32 8.92 10.65
CA ARG A 407 -29.47 8.27 10.00
C ARG A 407 -29.90 8.99 8.73
N THR A 408 -29.96 10.32 8.77
CA THR A 408 -30.27 11.16 7.61
C THR A 408 -29.19 11.05 6.52
N ALA A 409 -27.91 10.98 6.90
CA ALA A 409 -26.81 10.78 5.96
C ALA A 409 -26.93 9.43 5.24
N LEU A 410 -27.19 8.33 5.97
CA LEU A 410 -27.43 7.01 5.39
C LEU A 410 -28.62 7.00 4.41
N ALA A 411 -29.74 7.62 4.80
CA ALA A 411 -30.93 7.71 3.94
C ALA A 411 -30.62 8.51 2.65
N ARG A 412 -29.94 9.66 2.79
CA ARG A 412 -29.52 10.49 1.65
C ARG A 412 -28.59 9.72 0.71
N SER A 413 -27.59 9.03 1.26
CA SER A 413 -26.66 8.21 0.46
C SER A 413 -27.39 7.08 -0.28
N ALA A 414 -28.42 6.46 0.32
CA ALA A 414 -29.24 5.48 -0.39
C ALA A 414 -29.99 6.10 -1.58
N ASP A 415 -30.50 7.32 -1.44
CA ASP A 415 -31.17 8.04 -2.53
C ASP A 415 -30.17 8.49 -3.62
N ASP A 416 -28.97 8.93 -3.25
CA ASP A 416 -27.89 9.24 -4.18
C ASP A 416 -27.47 8.01 -5.00
N LEU A 417 -27.29 6.85 -4.34
CA LEU A 417 -27.01 5.58 -5.02
C LEU A 417 -28.14 5.19 -5.98
N ALA A 418 -29.40 5.40 -5.61
CA ALA A 418 -30.54 5.12 -6.50
C ALA A 418 -30.53 6.04 -7.73
N ARG A 419 -30.25 7.34 -7.53
CA ARG A 419 -30.15 8.33 -8.62
C ARG A 419 -29.02 8.05 -9.60
N THR A 420 -27.93 7.47 -9.14
CA THR A 420 -26.78 7.06 -9.98
C THR A 420 -26.95 5.68 -10.62
N GLY A 421 -28.11 5.03 -10.45
CA GLY A 421 -28.42 3.73 -11.04
C GLY A 421 -27.96 2.52 -10.21
N LEU A 422 -27.36 2.74 -9.03
CA LEU A 422 -26.90 1.69 -8.11
C LEU A 422 -28.02 1.19 -7.18
N ALA A 423 -29.15 0.77 -7.77
CA ALA A 423 -30.37 0.40 -7.03
C ALA A 423 -30.17 -0.75 -6.02
N VAL A 424 -29.29 -1.71 -6.34
CA VAL A 424 -28.97 -2.82 -5.43
C VAL A 424 -28.19 -2.33 -4.20
N CYS A 425 -27.25 -1.41 -4.38
CA CYS A 425 -26.52 -0.78 -3.28
C CYS A 425 -27.47 0.06 -2.41
N ALA A 426 -28.32 0.88 -3.03
CA ALA A 426 -29.34 1.66 -2.33
C ALA A 426 -30.26 0.77 -1.48
N THR A 427 -30.72 -0.35 -2.03
CA THR A 427 -31.56 -1.31 -1.32
C THR A 427 -30.84 -1.93 -0.11
N ALA A 428 -29.55 -2.23 -0.23
CA ALA A 428 -28.77 -2.77 0.89
C ALA A 428 -28.67 -1.77 2.05
N VAL A 429 -28.45 -0.49 1.76
CA VAL A 429 -28.41 0.58 2.78
C VAL A 429 -29.79 0.78 3.42
N ARG A 430 -30.88 0.75 2.64
CA ARG A 430 -32.25 0.85 3.17
C ARG A 430 -32.61 -0.31 4.10
N ARG A 431 -32.23 -1.55 3.74
CA ARG A 431 -32.43 -2.72 4.61
C ARG A 431 -31.70 -2.61 5.95
N LEU A 432 -30.54 -1.96 5.98
CA LEU A 432 -29.89 -1.62 7.25
C LEU A 432 -30.77 -0.66 8.05
N LEU A 433 -31.20 0.46 7.46
CA LEU A 433 -32.04 1.45 8.14
C LEU A 433 -33.31 0.83 8.74
N ASP A 434 -33.98 -0.05 7.99
CA ASP A 434 -35.18 -0.76 8.42
C ASP A 434 -34.94 -1.71 9.60
N SER A 435 -33.71 -2.22 9.77
CA SER A 435 -33.33 -3.12 10.87
C SER A 435 -32.93 -2.41 12.16
N LEU A 436 -32.65 -1.09 12.12
CA LEU A 436 -32.16 -0.35 13.29
C LEU A 436 -33.10 -0.33 14.52
N PRO A 437 -34.44 -0.46 14.39
CA PRO A 437 -35.33 -0.61 15.55
C PRO A 437 -35.13 -1.92 16.33
N GLY A 438 -34.61 -2.98 15.68
CA GLY A 438 -34.37 -4.30 16.26
C GLY A 438 -32.93 -4.76 15.96
N PRO A 439 -31.94 -4.37 16.80
CA PRO A 439 -30.54 -4.38 16.40
C PRO A 439 -29.89 -5.77 16.30
N GLU A 440 -30.61 -6.85 16.56
CA GLU A 440 -30.07 -8.21 16.48
C GLU A 440 -29.54 -8.54 15.07
N ASP A 441 -30.27 -8.13 14.03
CA ASP A 441 -29.87 -8.34 12.64
C ASP A 441 -29.00 -7.21 12.07
N ALA A 442 -28.86 -6.10 12.80
CA ALA A 442 -28.24 -4.87 12.27
C ALA A 442 -26.77 -5.05 11.85
N PRO A 443 -25.90 -5.79 12.60
CA PRO A 443 -24.53 -6.06 12.15
C PRO A 443 -24.48 -6.81 10.82
N ALA A 444 -25.36 -7.82 10.64
CA ALA A 444 -25.43 -8.59 9.40
C ALA A 444 -25.87 -7.73 8.21
N ARG A 445 -26.87 -6.85 8.40
CA ARG A 445 -27.33 -5.90 7.36
C ARG A 445 -26.29 -4.84 7.03
N TRP A 446 -25.59 -4.34 8.04
CA TRP A 446 -24.49 -3.40 7.85
C TRP A 446 -23.36 -4.06 7.04
N ALA A 447 -22.96 -5.28 7.39
CA ALA A 447 -21.93 -6.02 6.67
C ALA A 447 -22.35 -6.31 5.21
N ASP A 448 -23.62 -6.65 4.97
CA ASP A 448 -24.16 -6.80 3.60
C ASP A 448 -23.99 -5.53 2.77
N ALA A 449 -24.38 -4.38 3.31
CA ALA A 449 -24.28 -3.09 2.64
C ALA A 449 -22.81 -2.70 2.39
N GLN A 450 -21.95 -2.81 3.41
CA GLN A 450 -20.55 -2.44 3.32
C GLN A 450 -19.77 -3.32 2.32
N ILE A 451 -19.97 -4.65 2.36
CA ILE A 451 -19.34 -5.58 1.41
C ILE A 451 -19.80 -5.28 -0.02
N ARG A 452 -21.11 -5.04 -0.22
CA ARG A 452 -21.67 -4.69 -1.53
C ARG A 452 -21.01 -3.41 -2.06
N LEU A 453 -21.00 -2.34 -1.26
CA LEU A 453 -20.45 -1.05 -1.67
C LEU A 453 -18.95 -1.11 -1.97
N LEU A 454 -18.15 -1.78 -1.11
CA LEU A 454 -16.72 -1.95 -1.35
C LEU A 454 -16.44 -2.74 -2.64
N THR A 455 -17.23 -3.79 -2.90
CA THR A 455 -17.09 -4.60 -4.12
C THR A 455 -17.50 -3.81 -5.35
N THR A 456 -18.61 -3.06 -5.29
CA THR A 456 -19.06 -2.20 -6.39
C THR A 456 -18.05 -1.08 -6.67
N ALA A 457 -17.50 -0.43 -5.65
CA ALA A 457 -16.48 0.61 -5.80
C ALA A 457 -15.16 0.05 -6.36
N GLU A 458 -14.81 -1.18 -6.00
CA GLU A 458 -13.67 -1.85 -6.63
C GLU A 458 -13.93 -2.12 -8.11
N LEU A 459 -15.09 -2.67 -8.47
CA LEU A 459 -15.44 -2.96 -9.87
C LEU A 459 -15.55 -1.69 -10.72
N HIS A 460 -16.13 -0.63 -10.17
CA HIS A 460 -16.25 0.67 -10.82
C HIS A 460 -14.87 1.27 -11.15
N ARG A 461 -13.88 1.11 -10.26
CA ARG A 461 -12.51 1.52 -10.56
C ARG A 461 -11.84 0.64 -11.61
N ARG A 462 -12.23 -0.62 -11.77
CA ARG A 462 -11.60 -1.51 -12.78
C ARG A 462 -12.09 -1.22 -14.20
N GLY A 463 -13.39 -0.94 -14.34
CA GLY A 463 -14.01 -0.50 -15.59
C GLY A 463 -13.63 0.93 -15.93
#